data_AF-A0A975N9Z0-F1
#
_entry.id   AF-A0A975N9Z0-F1
#
_cell.length_a   1.000
_cell.length_b   1.000
_cell.length_c   1.000
_cell.angle_alpha   90.00
_cell.angle_beta   90.00
_cell.angle_gamma   90.00
#
_symmetry.space_group_name_H-M   'P 1'
#
loop_
_entity.id
_entity.type
_entity.pdbx_description
1 polymer ?
#
loop_
_entity_poly.entity_id
_entity_poly.type
_entity_poly.pdbx_seq_one_letter_code
_entity_poly.pdbx_strand_id
1 'polypeptide(L)'
;MQGVNLLAKVLDKSTTRDGKTHYVDVQVDARDPRVRGQTNLHLKSEPVQGADGKRRFNNDLPYSVRQLQEMAEAAGENHEPVLNKDGQKIGTLYGFKSDVMPAMRATGLVVKTKSAQPSDFRVDDKTLDNQFDSMRAAREARNKATAAQASAPAAEQTVEAVQPVAMDEPAVG
;
A
#
# COMPACT_ATOMS: atom_id res chain seq x y z
N MET A 1 5.43 0.53 12.52
CA MET A 1 6.36 -0.52 12.03
C MET A 1 7.76 0.08 12.04
N GLN A 2 8.79 -0.64 12.47
CA GLN A 2 10.13 -0.07 12.68
C GLN A 2 11.13 -0.55 11.64
N GLY A 3 12.07 0.33 11.25
CA GLY A 3 13.17 0.02 10.32
C GLY A 3 12.69 -0.65 9.04
N VAL A 4 11.74 -0.04 8.35
CA VAL A 4 11.18 -0.53 7.09
C VAL A 4 11.92 0.14 5.93
N ASN A 5 12.19 -0.60 4.86
CA ASN A 5 12.75 -0.01 3.65
C ASN A 5 11.65 0.73 2.87
N LEU A 6 11.92 1.98 2.53
CA LEU A 6 10.95 2.93 1.99
C LEU A 6 11.48 3.57 0.70
N LEU A 7 10.54 3.88 -0.17
CA LEU A 7 10.74 4.64 -1.39
C LEU A 7 9.90 5.89 -1.32
N ALA A 8 10.53 7.06 -1.25
CA ALA A 8 9.85 8.36 -1.34
C ALA A 8 9.95 8.92 -2.75
N LYS A 9 8.81 8.99 -3.43
CA LYS A 9 8.68 9.65 -4.73
C LYS A 9 8.31 11.11 -4.52
N VAL A 10 9.27 11.99 -4.73
CA VAL A 10 9.10 13.44 -4.61
C VAL A 10 9.00 14.03 -6.02
N LEU A 11 7.84 14.57 -6.36
CA LEU A 11 7.65 15.26 -7.65
C LEU A 11 7.96 16.75 -7.51
N ASP A 12 8.67 17.32 -8.48
CA ASP A 12 9.17 18.71 -8.40
C ASP A 12 8.05 19.74 -8.30
N LYS A 13 6.90 19.46 -8.91
CA LYS A 13 5.70 20.32 -8.91
C LYS A 13 4.73 20.04 -7.77
N SER A 14 5.03 19.07 -6.90
CA SER A 14 4.13 18.60 -5.84
C SER A 14 4.40 19.35 -4.53
N THR A 15 4.21 20.67 -4.57
CA THR A 15 4.43 21.56 -3.42
C THR A 15 3.29 22.56 -3.30
N THR A 16 3.05 23.03 -2.08
CA THR A 16 2.11 24.12 -1.81
C THR A 16 2.60 25.42 -2.46
N ARG A 17 1.69 26.36 -2.71
CA ARG A 17 2.02 27.66 -3.33
C ARG A 17 3.08 28.44 -2.55
N ASP A 18 3.12 28.27 -1.23
CA ASP A 18 4.12 28.89 -0.34
C ASP A 18 5.43 28.09 -0.25
N GLY A 19 5.54 26.95 -0.92
CA GLY A 19 6.72 26.08 -0.96
C GLY A 19 7.06 25.38 0.35
N LYS A 20 6.21 25.49 1.39
CA LYS A 20 6.53 24.99 2.73
C LYS A 20 6.21 23.50 2.91
N THR A 21 5.26 23.00 2.14
CA THR A 21 4.77 21.62 2.23
C THR A 21 4.90 20.95 0.88
N HIS A 22 5.54 19.79 0.87
CA HIS A 22 5.64 18.94 -0.29
C HIS A 22 4.77 17.71 -0.11
N TYR A 23 4.06 17.34 -1.16
CA TYR A 23 3.22 16.16 -1.20
C TYR A 23 4.03 15.02 -1.84
N VAL A 24 4.32 14.01 -1.02
CA VAL A 24 5.22 12.91 -1.36
C VAL A 24 4.46 11.60 -1.28
N ASP A 25 4.54 10.81 -2.34
CA ASP A 25 4.09 9.42 -2.33
C ASP A 25 5.19 8.57 -1.72
N VAL A 26 4.91 7.95 -0.57
CA VAL A 26 5.85 7.05 0.10
C VAL A 26 5.30 5.64 0.05
N GLN A 27 6.15 4.71 -0.37
CA GLN A 27 5.85 3.29 -0.46
C GLN A 27 6.82 2.49 0.38
N VAL A 28 6.37 1.34 0.89
CA VAL A 28 7.28 0.30 1.36
C VAL A 28 7.90 -0.39 0.16
N ASP A 29 9.20 -0.62 0.18
CA ASP A 29 9.89 -1.37 -0.87
C ASP A 29 9.34 -2.81 -0.94
N ALA A 30 8.97 -3.27 -2.14
CA ALA A 30 8.42 -4.60 -2.39
C ALA A 30 9.36 -5.73 -1.97
N ARG A 31 10.66 -5.44 -1.90
CA ARG A 31 11.69 -6.37 -1.42
C ARG A 31 11.68 -6.52 0.10
N ASP A 32 11.02 -5.62 0.83
CA ASP A 32 10.87 -5.74 2.28
C ASP A 32 9.97 -6.96 2.60
N PRO A 33 10.45 -7.93 3.40
CA PRO A 33 9.71 -9.16 3.68
C PRO A 33 8.35 -8.90 4.34
N ARG A 34 8.16 -7.76 5.01
CA ARG A 34 6.94 -7.43 5.75
C ARG A 34 5.75 -7.09 4.85
N VAL A 35 5.99 -6.80 3.58
CA VAL A 35 4.94 -6.41 2.62
C VAL A 35 4.75 -7.41 1.49
N ARG A 36 5.39 -8.59 1.57
CA ARG A 36 5.20 -9.66 0.58
C ARG A 36 3.74 -10.05 0.50
N GLY A 37 3.20 -10.05 -0.72
CA GLY A 37 1.79 -10.39 -0.99
C GLY A 37 0.80 -9.27 -0.67
N GLN A 38 1.25 -8.07 -0.28
CA GLN A 38 0.36 -6.93 -0.15
C GLN A 38 -0.01 -6.35 -1.51
N THR A 39 -1.29 -6.05 -1.70
CA THR A 39 -1.81 -5.45 -2.95
C THR A 39 -1.66 -3.93 -2.99
N ASN A 40 -1.14 -3.33 -1.92
CA ASN A 40 -0.95 -1.89 -1.78
C ASN A 40 0.30 -1.66 -0.92
N LEU A 41 1.31 -1.02 -1.50
CA LEU A 41 2.57 -0.71 -0.82
C LEU A 41 2.64 0.74 -0.34
N HIS A 42 1.67 1.58 -0.71
CA HIS A 42 1.64 2.98 -0.33
C HIS A 42 1.34 3.13 1.17
N LEU A 43 2.05 4.04 1.84
CA LEU A 43 1.81 4.34 3.25
C LEU A 43 0.44 4.99 3.48
N LYS A 44 -0.07 5.71 2.47
CA LYS A 44 -1.40 6.27 2.43
C LYS A 44 -2.12 5.81 1.17
N SER A 45 -3.41 5.54 1.28
CA SER A 45 -4.28 5.36 0.12
C SER A 45 -5.70 5.79 0.46
N GLU A 46 -6.00 7.05 0.17
CA GLU A 46 -7.27 7.67 0.52
C GLU A 46 -8.15 7.77 -0.72
N PRO A 47 -9.39 7.23 -0.71
CA PRO A 47 -10.29 7.36 -1.84
C PRO A 47 -10.70 8.83 -2.02
N VAL A 48 -10.53 9.34 -3.23
CA VAL A 48 -10.92 10.69 -3.63
C VAL A 48 -11.81 10.64 -4.85
N GLN A 49 -12.78 11.55 -4.95
CA GLN A 49 -13.61 11.67 -6.14
C GLN A 49 -12.97 12.69 -7.09
N GLY A 50 -12.68 12.25 -8.32
CA GLY A 50 -12.21 13.14 -9.37
C GLY A 50 -13.31 14.07 -9.87
N ALA A 51 -12.91 15.13 -10.59
CA ALA A 51 -13.85 16.05 -11.25
C ALA A 51 -14.76 15.35 -12.28
N ASP A 52 -14.32 14.20 -12.81
CA ASP A 52 -15.07 13.31 -13.70
C ASP A 52 -15.99 12.33 -12.95
N GLY A 53 -16.16 12.48 -11.63
CA GLY A 53 -16.95 11.61 -10.77
C GLY A 53 -16.30 10.25 -10.47
N LYS A 54 -15.16 9.92 -11.09
CA LYS A 54 -14.49 8.64 -10.90
C LYS A 54 -13.72 8.61 -9.58
N ARG A 55 -13.88 7.51 -8.84
CA ARG A 55 -13.11 7.25 -7.63
C ARG A 55 -11.65 6.98 -8.01
N ARG A 56 -10.74 7.78 -7.46
CA ARG A 56 -9.29 7.62 -7.51
C ARG A 56 -8.76 7.45 -6.08
N PHE A 57 -7.46 7.23 -5.94
CA PHE A 57 -6.80 7.19 -4.65
C PHE A 57 -5.72 8.26 -4.60
N ASN A 58 -5.69 9.00 -3.50
CA ASN A 58 -4.62 9.92 -3.14
C ASN A 58 -3.66 9.18 -2.20
N ASN A 59 -2.43 9.00 -2.66
CA ASN A 59 -1.37 8.35 -1.89
C ASN A 59 -0.36 9.35 -1.30
N ASP A 60 -0.51 10.64 -1.61
CA ASP A 60 0.45 11.66 -1.22
C ASP A 60 0.25 12.11 0.23
N LEU A 61 1.38 12.25 0.92
CA LEU A 61 1.47 12.72 2.30
C LEU A 61 2.21 14.06 2.36
N PRO A 62 1.73 15.01 3.18
CA PRO A 62 2.40 16.29 3.35
C PRO A 62 3.64 16.16 4.23
N TYR A 63 4.77 16.64 3.74
CA TYR A 63 6.03 16.76 4.47
C TYR A 63 6.56 18.20 4.40
N SER A 64 7.17 18.65 5.49
CA SER A 64 7.91 19.92 5.49
C SER A 64 9.23 19.81 4.71
N VAL A 65 9.79 20.94 4.30
CA VAL A 65 11.12 21.01 3.66
C VAL A 65 12.20 20.31 4.49
N ARG A 66 12.18 20.51 5.82
CA ARG A 66 13.12 19.84 6.74
C ARG A 66 12.98 18.32 6.70
N GLN A 67 11.74 17.82 6.69
CA GLN A 67 11.50 16.38 6.62
C GLN A 67 11.97 15.78 5.28
N LEU A 68 11.84 16.53 4.18
CA LEU A 68 12.41 16.13 2.90
C LEU A 68 13.93 16.06 2.94
N GLN A 69 14.59 17.06 3.55
CA GLN A 69 16.03 17.07 3.71
C GLN A 69 16.49 15.86 4.53
N GLU A 70 15.84 15.57 5.66
CA GLU A 70 16.13 14.38 6.48
C GLU A 70 15.99 13.07 5.68
N MET A 71 14.99 12.96 4.78
CA MET A 71 14.84 11.80 3.90
C MET A 71 15.92 11.72 2.81
N ALA A 72 16.26 12.85 2.19
CA ALA A 72 17.29 12.93 1.16
C ALA A 72 18.69 12.66 1.72
N GLU A 73 19.00 13.20 2.90
CA GLU A 73 20.24 12.94 3.64
C GLU A 73 20.37 11.46 4.00
N ALA A 74 19.29 10.84 4.48
CA ALA A 74 19.27 9.41 4.77
C ALA A 74 19.45 8.54 3.53
N ALA A 75 18.89 8.96 2.39
CA ALA A 75 19.09 8.27 1.11
C ALA A 75 20.52 8.43 0.59
N GLY A 76 21.15 9.59 0.77
CA GLY A 76 22.49 9.87 0.27
C GLY A 76 22.55 9.69 -1.25
N GLU A 77 23.45 8.83 -1.72
CA GLU A 77 23.59 8.48 -3.15
C GLU A 77 22.47 7.55 -3.67
N ASN A 78 21.59 7.04 -2.79
CA ASN A 78 20.55 6.09 -3.15
C ASN A 78 19.28 6.79 -3.68
N HIS A 79 19.40 7.40 -4.85
CA HIS A 79 18.31 8.12 -5.49
C HIS A 79 18.36 8.03 -7.00
N GLU A 80 17.19 8.11 -7.64
CA GLU A 80 17.05 8.06 -9.10
C GLU A 80 16.07 9.15 -9.57
N PRO A 81 16.27 9.75 -10.76
CA PRO A 81 15.31 10.68 -11.31
C PRO A 81 14.03 9.95 -11.73
N VAL A 82 12.88 10.53 -11.39
CA VAL A 82 11.59 10.08 -11.91
C VAL A 82 11.36 10.79 -13.23
N LEU A 83 11.25 10.02 -14.32
CA LEU A 83 11.03 10.56 -15.66
C LEU A 83 9.55 10.45 -16.07
N ASN A 84 9.09 11.40 -16.90
CA ASN A 84 7.82 11.26 -17.60
C ASN A 84 7.98 10.40 -18.86
N LYS A 85 6.88 10.20 -19.60
CA LYS A 85 6.87 9.43 -20.86
C LYS A 85 7.78 10.00 -21.94
N ASP A 86 8.08 11.30 -21.87
CA ASP A 86 8.94 12.01 -22.81
C ASP A 86 10.43 11.98 -22.36
N GLY A 87 10.76 11.23 -21.30
CA GLY A 87 12.11 11.14 -20.74
C GLY A 87 12.55 12.36 -19.92
N GLN A 88 11.66 13.31 -19.66
CA GLN A 88 11.95 14.50 -18.88
C GLN A 88 11.84 14.20 -17.38
N LYS A 89 12.81 14.68 -16.60
CA LYS A 89 12.74 14.59 -15.13
C LYS A 89 11.55 15.38 -14.61
N ILE A 90 10.72 14.72 -13.81
CA ILE A 90 9.55 15.28 -13.11
C ILE A 90 9.65 15.16 -11.59
N GLY A 91 10.70 14.52 -11.08
CA GLY A 91 10.93 14.33 -9.66
C GLY A 91 12.16 13.49 -9.37
N THR A 92 12.30 13.10 -8.11
CA THR A 92 13.35 12.21 -7.62
C THR A 92 12.72 11.13 -6.73
N LEU A 93 13.21 9.91 -6.88
CA LEU A 93 12.91 8.77 -6.03
C LEU A 93 14.07 8.60 -5.04
N TYR A 94 13.77 8.60 -3.74
CA TYR A 94 14.75 8.38 -2.68
C TYR A 94 14.51 7.03 -2.00
N GLY A 95 15.55 6.21 -1.89
CA GLY A 95 15.49 4.96 -1.13
C GLY A 95 16.17 5.09 0.22
N PHE A 96 15.41 4.91 1.29
CA PHE A 96 15.92 5.00 2.66
C PHE A 96 15.17 4.04 3.58
N LYS A 97 15.68 3.84 4.78
CA LYS A 97 15.06 3.01 5.81
C LYS A 97 14.57 3.89 6.95
N SER A 98 13.37 3.66 7.46
CA SER A 98 12.88 4.39 8.62
C SER A 98 11.74 3.67 9.35
N ASP A 99 11.44 4.13 10.56
CA ASP A 99 10.20 3.78 11.22
C ASP A 99 9.03 4.51 10.56
N VAL A 100 7.88 3.83 10.55
CA VAL A 100 6.59 4.42 10.18
C VAL A 100 5.62 4.36 11.33
N MET A 101 4.85 5.42 11.49
CA MET A 101 3.87 5.59 12.55
C MET A 101 2.51 5.99 11.98
N PRO A 102 1.39 5.73 12.68
CA PRO A 102 0.10 6.25 12.27
C PRO A 102 0.13 7.76 12.09
N ALA A 103 -0.48 8.24 11.01
CA ALA A 103 -0.64 9.67 10.79
C ALA A 103 -1.59 10.27 11.84
N MET A 104 -1.18 11.34 12.52
CA MET A 104 -2.03 11.98 13.54
C MET A 104 -3.17 12.82 12.94
N ARG A 105 -2.97 13.35 11.72
CA ARG A 105 -3.89 14.28 11.04
C ARG A 105 -4.30 13.83 9.64
N ALA A 106 -3.93 12.62 9.24
CA ALA A 106 -4.25 12.04 7.93
C ALA A 106 -4.58 10.56 8.10
N THR A 107 -5.02 9.92 7.01
CA THR A 107 -5.21 8.47 6.96
C THR A 107 -3.91 7.78 6.57
N GLY A 108 -3.69 6.58 7.10
CA GLY A 108 -2.50 5.76 6.80
C GLY A 108 -1.32 5.98 7.74
N LEU A 109 -0.13 5.71 7.22
CA LEU A 109 1.15 5.77 7.92
C LEU A 109 1.99 6.96 7.42
N VAL A 110 2.82 7.51 8.29
CA VAL A 110 3.81 8.54 7.94
C VAL A 110 5.20 8.09 8.35
N VAL A 111 6.20 8.60 7.62
CA VAL A 111 7.61 8.37 7.93
C VAL A 111 8.02 9.16 9.16
N LYS A 112 8.69 8.50 10.10
CA LYS A 112 9.40 9.15 11.20
C LYS A 112 10.77 9.58 10.69
N THR A 113 10.87 10.74 10.05
CA THR A 113 12.09 11.19 9.36
C THR A 113 13.34 11.25 10.25
N LYS A 114 13.18 11.49 11.55
CA LYS A 114 14.30 11.45 12.52
C LYS A 114 14.94 10.07 12.72
N SER A 115 14.25 8.98 12.37
CA SER A 115 14.81 7.63 12.37
C SER A 115 15.28 7.20 10.97
N ALA A 116 15.34 8.12 10.01
CA ALA A 116 15.75 7.80 8.66
C ALA A 116 17.25 7.43 8.63
N GLN A 117 17.54 6.35 7.93
CA GLN A 117 18.85 5.75 7.75
C GLN A 117 18.99 5.31 6.29
N PRO A 118 20.20 4.98 5.81
CA PRO A 118 20.39 4.38 4.51
C PRO A 118 19.54 3.12 4.33
N SER A 119 18.97 2.96 3.13
CA SER A 119 18.22 1.76 2.75
C SER A 119 19.15 0.54 2.69
N ASP A 120 18.60 -0.63 3.01
CA ASP A 120 19.29 -1.91 2.75
C ASP A 120 19.32 -2.23 1.25
N PHE A 121 18.45 -1.59 0.46
CA PHE A 121 18.30 -1.83 -0.97
C PHE A 121 18.61 -0.59 -1.82
N ARG A 122 19.34 -0.82 -2.91
CA ARG A 122 19.58 0.22 -3.93
C ARG A 122 18.33 0.49 -4.76
N VAL A 123 18.14 1.76 -5.08
CA VAL A 123 17.18 2.28 -6.04
C VAL A 123 17.85 2.35 -7.40
N ASP A 124 17.12 1.89 -8.41
CA ASP A 124 17.49 1.88 -9.82
C ASP A 124 16.27 2.23 -10.69
N ASP A 125 16.49 2.30 -11.99
CA ASP A 125 15.47 2.57 -13.02
C ASP A 125 14.30 1.57 -12.98
N LYS A 126 14.53 0.34 -12.54
CA LYS A 126 13.53 -0.74 -12.45
C LYS A 126 12.79 -0.77 -11.13
N THR A 127 13.21 0.01 -10.13
CA THR A 127 12.67 -0.07 -8.78
C THR A 127 11.18 0.24 -8.75
N LEU A 128 10.72 1.24 -9.50
CA LEU A 128 9.27 1.53 -9.60
C LEU A 128 8.50 0.44 -10.33
N ASP A 129 9.05 -0.13 -11.40
CA ASP A 129 8.40 -1.21 -12.14
C ASP A 129 8.26 -2.46 -11.25
N ASN A 130 9.29 -2.78 -10.47
CA ASN A 130 9.25 -3.85 -9.47
C ASN A 130 8.14 -3.63 -8.41
N GLN A 131 7.91 -2.39 -7.98
CA GLN A 131 6.79 -2.06 -7.09
C GLN A 131 5.44 -2.40 -7.74
N PHE A 132 5.25 -1.97 -9.00
CA PHE A 132 4.02 -2.21 -9.74
C PHE A 132 3.78 -3.70 -9.99
N ASP A 133 4.80 -4.44 -10.39
CA ASP A 133 4.70 -5.87 -10.66
C ASP A 133 4.42 -6.67 -9.40
N SER A 134 5.04 -6.32 -8.26
CA SER A 134 4.72 -6.93 -6.95
C SER A 134 3.25 -6.73 -6.57
N MET A 135 2.74 -5.50 -6.68
CA MET A 135 1.33 -5.20 -6.40
C MET A 135 0.36 -5.90 -7.37
N ARG A 136 0.73 -6.00 -8.66
CA ARG A 136 -0.06 -6.72 -9.67
C ARG A 136 -0.11 -8.21 -9.35
N ALA A 137 1.04 -8.84 -9.11
CA ALA A 137 1.12 -10.26 -8.76
C ALA A 137 0.34 -10.58 -7.49
N ALA A 138 0.43 -9.74 -6.46
CA ALA A 138 -0.35 -9.88 -5.23
C ALA A 138 -1.86 -9.77 -5.50
N ARG A 139 -2.29 -8.84 -6.37
CA ARG A 139 -3.71 -8.68 -6.74
C ARG A 139 -4.21 -9.88 -7.53
N GLU A 140 -3.44 -10.39 -8.49
CA GLU A 140 -3.78 -11.58 -9.25
C GLU A 140 -3.89 -12.82 -8.36
N ALA A 141 -2.94 -13.02 -7.44
CA ALA A 141 -2.97 -14.11 -6.47
C ALA A 141 -4.23 -14.03 -5.59
N ARG A 142 -4.57 -12.83 -5.10
CA ARG A 142 -5.80 -12.61 -4.33
C ARG A 142 -7.05 -12.91 -5.14
N ASN A 143 -7.12 -12.43 -6.38
CA ASN A 143 -8.26 -12.67 -7.26
C ASN A 143 -8.45 -14.16 -7.55
N LYS A 144 -7.36 -14.91 -7.79
CA LYS A 144 -7.39 -16.37 -7.97
C LYS A 144 -7.85 -17.08 -6.70
N ALA A 145 -7.38 -16.67 -5.52
CA ALA A 145 -7.82 -17.24 -4.24
C ALA A 145 -9.31 -16.99 -3.98
N THR A 146 -9.80 -15.77 -4.23
CA THR A 146 -11.22 -15.44 -4.09
C THR A 146 -12.09 -16.20 -5.10
N ALA A 147 -11.65 -16.36 -6.35
CA ALA A 147 -12.35 -17.16 -7.35
C ALA A 147 -12.38 -18.65 -7.00
N ALA A 148 -11.28 -19.20 -6.47
CA ALA A 148 -11.21 -20.58 -5.98
C ALA A 148 -12.11 -20.80 -4.75
N GLN A 149 -12.20 -19.84 -3.83
CA GLN A 149 -13.12 -19.90 -2.69
C GLN A 149 -14.60 -19.77 -3.11
N ALA A 150 -14.89 -18.96 -4.13
CA ALA A 150 -16.24 -18.87 -4.72
C ALA A 150 -16.64 -20.11 -5.53
N SER A 151 -15.67 -20.97 -5.86
CA SER A 151 -15.87 -22.22 -6.62
C SER A 151 -15.69 -23.48 -5.75
N ALA A 152 -15.39 -23.32 -4.46
CA ALA A 152 -15.33 -24.43 -3.53
C ALA A 152 -16.78 -24.92 -3.26
N PRO A 153 -17.11 -26.19 -3.52
CA PRO A 153 -18.43 -26.71 -3.20
C PRO A 153 -18.64 -26.54 -1.69
N ALA A 154 -19.80 -26.01 -1.33
CA ALA A 154 -20.25 -25.98 0.05
C ALA A 154 -20.14 -27.40 0.61
N ALA A 155 -19.15 -27.63 1.48
CA ALA A 155 -19.10 -28.85 2.28
C ALA A 155 -20.42 -28.89 3.07
N GLU A 156 -21.20 -29.91 2.75
CA GLU A 156 -22.52 -30.19 3.30
C GLU A 156 -22.52 -29.97 4.80
N GLN A 157 -23.31 -28.99 5.27
CA GLN A 157 -23.83 -29.00 6.62
C GLN A 157 -24.76 -30.21 6.72
N THR A 158 -24.20 -31.36 7.07
CA THR A 158 -24.95 -32.48 7.62
C THR A 158 -25.44 -32.05 8.99
N VAL A 159 -26.57 -31.34 9.03
CA VAL A 159 -27.36 -31.19 10.26
C VAL A 159 -28.21 -32.45 10.38
N GLU A 160 -27.73 -33.32 11.24
CA GLU A 160 -28.37 -34.52 11.75
C GLU A 160 -29.66 -34.17 12.53
N ALA A 161 -30.69 -34.99 12.30
CA ALA A 161 -31.79 -35.32 13.21
C ALA A 161 -32.79 -34.23 13.66
N VAL A 162 -33.96 -34.20 13.01
CA VAL A 162 -35.23 -34.18 13.76
C VAL A 162 -36.25 -35.07 13.05
N GLN A 163 -36.55 -36.22 13.68
CA GLN A 163 -37.63 -37.13 13.30
C GLN A 163 -38.99 -36.45 13.58
N PRO A 164 -40.00 -36.53 12.70
CA PRO A 164 -41.38 -36.38 13.12
C PRO A 164 -41.84 -37.71 13.73
N VAL A 165 -42.01 -37.71 15.05
CA VAL A 165 -42.71 -38.74 15.81
C VAL A 165 -44.08 -39.04 15.18
N ALA A 166 -44.28 -40.30 14.82
CA ALA A 166 -45.59 -40.86 14.55
C ALA A 166 -46.44 -40.74 15.83
N MET A 167 -47.53 -39.98 15.78
CA MET A 167 -48.57 -40.07 16.80
C MET A 167 -49.44 -41.27 16.48
N ASP A 168 -49.27 -42.28 17.32
CA ASP A 168 -50.10 -43.46 17.49
C ASP A 168 -51.55 -43.06 17.81
N GLU A 169 -52.50 -43.84 17.30
CA GLU A 169 -53.92 -43.78 17.63
C GLU A 169 -54.14 -44.04 19.13
N PRO A 170 -55.36 -43.76 19.64
CA PRO A 170 -56.00 -44.91 20.26
C PRO A 170 -57.47 -45.05 19.88
N ALA A 171 -57.79 -46.24 19.38
CA ALA A 171 -59.12 -46.84 19.47
C ALA A 171 -59.27 -47.54 20.84
N VAL A 172 -60.30 -47.14 21.58
CA VAL A 172 -60.99 -47.88 22.66
C VAL A 172 -62.36 -47.23 22.70
N GLY A 173 -63.49 -47.89 22.53
CA GLY A 173 -63.88 -49.25 22.92
C GLY A 173 -65.28 -49.10 23.48
#